data_AF-A0AB37HTV8-F1
#
_entry.id   AF-A0AB37HTV8-F1
#
_cell.length_a   1.000
_cell.length_b   1.000
_cell.length_c   1.000
_cell.angle_alpha   90.00
_cell.angle_beta   90.00
_cell.angle_gamma   90.00
#
_symmetry.space_group_name_H-M   'P 1'
#
loop_
_entity.id
_entity.type
_entity.pdbx_description
1 polymer ?
#
loop_
_entity_poly.entity_id
_entity_poly.type
_entity_poly.pdbx_seq_one_letter_code
_entity_poly.pdbx_strand_id
1 'polypeptide(L)'
;MTVTALVLCACLLLTGCSAHARQRDLIRKDPMASATWDGIEFLGSMESEDGGPKPPPTSMTRCFTTDLPLEETFDRMLTTAKQNGWGNEYANGPEVRFMSKNTSEGGMRIILSTTLIRCEQYPTANFTLTFTFSW
;
A
#
# COMPACT_ATOMS: atom_id res chain seq x y z
N MET A 1 43.30 8.81 -8.03
CA MET A 1 42.13 8.72 -7.14
C MET A 1 40.87 8.75 -8.01
N THR A 2 40.48 7.63 -8.61
CA THR A 2 39.33 7.57 -9.54
C THR A 2 38.54 6.27 -9.45
N VAL A 3 39.14 5.19 -8.94
CA VAL A 3 38.49 3.89 -8.78
C VAL A 3 37.50 3.87 -7.61
N THR A 4 37.84 4.50 -6.48
CA THR A 4 36.98 4.51 -5.28
C THR A 4 35.67 5.30 -5.46
N ALA A 5 35.68 6.38 -6.25
CA ALA A 5 34.49 7.18 -6.51
C ALA A 5 33.46 6.44 -7.39
N LEU A 6 33.92 5.65 -8.36
CA LEU A 6 33.06 4.84 -9.24
C LEU A 6 32.39 3.68 -8.46
N VAL A 7 33.12 3.04 -7.56
CA VAL A 7 32.58 1.96 -6.70
C VAL A 7 31.52 2.50 -5.74
N LEU A 8 31.74 3.66 -5.12
CA LEU A 8 30.76 4.29 -4.23
C LEU A 8 29.46 4.68 -4.94
N CYS A 9 29.54 5.19 -6.18
CA CYS A 9 28.36 5.56 -6.95
C CYS A 9 27.53 4.32 -7.38
N ALA A 10 28.21 3.23 -7.75
CA ALA A 10 27.55 1.96 -8.04
C ALA A 10 26.89 1.34 -6.79
N CYS A 11 27.54 1.40 -5.62
CA CYS A 11 26.97 0.89 -4.36
C CYS A 11 25.72 1.67 -3.92
N LEU A 12 25.72 3.01 -4.05
CA LEU A 12 24.57 3.85 -3.68
C LEU A 12 23.35 3.59 -4.59
N LEU A 13 23.58 3.38 -5.89
CA LEU A 13 22.52 3.03 -6.84
C LEU A 13 21.95 1.62 -6.57
N LEU A 14 22.79 0.66 -6.18
CA LEU A 14 22.35 -0.69 -5.81
C LEU A 14 21.56 -0.70 -4.49
N THR A 15 21.92 0.14 -3.51
CA THR A 15 21.17 0.21 -2.24
C THR A 15 19.77 0.81 -2.40
N GLY A 16 19.57 1.79 -3.29
CA GLY A 16 18.26 2.39 -3.53
C GLY A 16 17.24 1.43 -4.16
N CYS A 17 17.67 0.64 -5.14
CA CYS A 17 16.85 -0.43 -5.72
C CYS A 17 16.51 -1.52 -4.68
N SER A 18 17.42 -1.76 -3.72
CA SER A 18 17.19 -2.73 -2.65
C SER A 18 16.13 -2.30 -1.64
N ALA A 19 15.99 -1.00 -1.33
CA ALA A 19 15.00 -0.51 -0.37
C ALA A 19 13.57 -0.67 -0.92
N HIS A 20 13.33 -0.27 -2.18
CA HIS A 20 12.03 -0.45 -2.84
C HIS A 20 11.63 -1.93 -2.93
N ALA A 21 12.59 -2.82 -3.24
CA ALA A 21 12.35 -4.26 -3.25
C ALA A 21 11.97 -4.80 -1.86
N ARG A 22 12.64 -4.36 -0.79
CA ARG A 22 12.31 -4.74 0.60
C ARG A 22 10.96 -4.18 1.04
N GLN A 23 10.66 -2.95 0.69
CA GLN A 23 9.36 -2.33 0.96
C GLN A 23 8.22 -3.10 0.27
N ARG A 24 8.40 -3.50 -1.01
CA ARG A 24 7.43 -4.35 -1.72
C ARG A 24 7.25 -5.71 -1.04
N ASP A 25 8.35 -6.33 -0.62
CA ASP A 25 8.32 -7.59 0.11
C ASP A 25 7.57 -7.46 1.45
N LEU A 26 7.77 -6.37 2.19
CA LEU A 26 7.04 -6.08 3.42
C LEU A 26 5.53 -5.91 3.19
N ILE A 27 5.13 -5.22 2.11
CA ILE A 27 3.71 -5.12 1.73
C ILE A 27 3.15 -6.50 1.42
N ARG A 28 3.80 -7.27 0.55
CA ARG A 28 3.32 -8.59 0.10
C ARG A 28 3.20 -9.60 1.23
N LYS A 29 4.08 -9.51 2.24
CA LYS A 29 4.05 -10.36 3.44
C LYS A 29 3.08 -9.87 4.51
N ASP A 30 2.52 -8.68 4.36
CA ASP A 30 1.51 -8.18 5.28
C ASP A 30 0.23 -9.01 5.19
N PRO A 31 -0.34 -9.50 6.30
CA PRO A 31 -1.60 -10.24 6.26
C PRO A 31 -2.75 -9.48 5.59
N MET A 32 -2.76 -8.14 5.67
CA MET A 32 -3.77 -7.32 5.00
C MET A 32 -3.65 -7.34 3.47
N ALA A 33 -2.47 -7.65 2.90
CA ALA A 33 -2.27 -7.66 1.46
C ALA A 33 -2.97 -8.83 0.77
N SER A 34 -3.23 -9.93 1.49
CA SER A 34 -3.97 -11.10 1.00
C SER A 34 -5.29 -11.34 1.72
N ALA A 35 -5.65 -10.53 2.72
CA ALA A 35 -6.90 -10.67 3.46
C ALA A 35 -8.13 -10.58 2.54
N THR A 36 -9.16 -11.34 2.90
CA THR A 36 -10.46 -11.41 2.22
C THR A 36 -11.57 -11.25 3.26
N TRP A 37 -12.73 -10.78 2.82
CA TRP A 37 -13.86 -10.53 3.70
C TRP A 37 -15.16 -10.97 3.01
N ASP A 38 -16.04 -11.64 3.74
CA ASP A 38 -17.33 -12.06 3.20
C ASP A 38 -18.13 -10.85 2.71
N GLY A 39 -18.70 -10.96 1.49
CA GLY A 39 -19.44 -9.88 0.85
C GLY A 39 -18.58 -8.78 0.21
N ILE A 40 -17.26 -8.92 0.20
CA ILE A 40 -16.32 -7.99 -0.45
C ILE A 40 -15.51 -8.76 -1.49
N GLU A 41 -15.73 -8.45 -2.76
CA GLU A 41 -15.05 -9.10 -3.88
C GLU A 41 -13.76 -8.37 -4.24
N PHE A 42 -12.68 -9.12 -4.40
CA PHE A 42 -11.40 -8.62 -4.90
C PHE A 42 -11.35 -8.70 -6.42
N LEU A 43 -11.12 -7.55 -7.08
CA LEU A 43 -11.10 -7.45 -8.54
C LEU A 43 -9.69 -7.53 -9.12
N GLY A 44 -8.69 -7.08 -8.36
CA GLY A 44 -7.30 -7.11 -8.76
C GLY A 44 -6.45 -6.08 -8.02
N SER A 45 -5.18 -6.00 -8.37
CA SER A 45 -4.23 -5.08 -7.73
C SER A 45 -3.26 -4.45 -8.72
N MET A 46 -2.63 -3.35 -8.30
CA MET A 46 -1.62 -2.62 -9.04
C MET A 46 -0.51 -2.16 -8.09
N GLU A 47 0.75 -2.32 -8.47
CA GLU A 47 1.90 -1.83 -7.72
C GLU A 47 2.44 -0.52 -8.33
N SER A 48 3.14 0.28 -7.52
CA SER A 48 3.93 1.42 -8.01
C SER A 48 5.08 0.95 -8.90
N GLU A 49 5.31 1.64 -10.03
CA GLU A 49 6.46 1.39 -10.91
C GLU A 49 7.69 2.21 -10.49
N ASP A 50 8.89 1.66 -10.69
CA ASP A 50 10.16 2.31 -10.37
C ASP A 50 10.68 3.22 -11.53
N GLY A 51 9.83 3.54 -12.52
CA GLY A 51 10.22 4.04 -13.85
C GLY A 51 10.61 5.52 -14.00
N GLY A 52 10.99 6.23 -12.93
CA GLY A 52 11.24 7.68 -12.98
C GLY A 52 12.51 8.14 -12.22
N PRO A 53 13.04 9.35 -12.49
CA PRO A 53 14.23 9.88 -11.81
C PRO A 53 14.08 9.99 -10.30
N LYS A 54 12.85 10.21 -9.83
CA LYS A 54 12.42 10.05 -8.44
C LYS A 54 11.28 9.03 -8.46
N PRO A 55 11.51 7.77 -8.07
CA PRO A 55 10.44 6.80 -8.03
C PRO A 55 9.37 7.27 -7.03
N PRO A 56 8.08 7.04 -7.31
CA PRO A 56 7.03 7.27 -6.33
C PRO A 56 7.27 6.39 -5.09
N PRO A 57 6.59 6.64 -3.96
CA PRO A 57 6.67 5.74 -2.82
C PRO A 57 6.25 4.34 -3.24
N THR A 58 6.91 3.35 -2.66
CA THR A 58 6.50 1.97 -2.85
C THR A 58 5.06 1.79 -2.36
N SER A 59 4.17 1.40 -3.28
CA SER A 59 2.76 1.21 -2.99
C SER A 59 2.17 0.00 -3.70
N MET A 60 1.09 -0.53 -3.12
CA MET A 60 0.23 -1.54 -3.72
C MET A 60 -1.22 -1.12 -3.47
N THR A 61 -2.00 -1.01 -4.53
CA THR A 61 -3.44 -0.75 -4.47
C THR A 61 -4.19 -2.03 -4.81
N ARG A 62 -5.12 -2.43 -3.95
CA ARG A 62 -6.09 -3.51 -4.17
C ARG A 62 -7.45 -2.88 -4.47
N CYS A 63 -8.12 -3.39 -5.49
CA CYS A 63 -9.39 -2.90 -6.01
C CYS A 63 -10.51 -3.87 -5.62
N PHE A 64 -11.63 -3.33 -5.12
CA PHE A 64 -12.74 -4.15 -4.62
C PHE A 64 -14.09 -3.66 -5.10
N THR A 65 -15.06 -4.56 -5.06
CA THR A 65 -16.49 -4.23 -5.13
C THR A 65 -17.26 -4.87 -3.99
N THR A 66 -18.36 -4.27 -3.59
CA THR A 66 -19.26 -4.75 -2.54
C THR A 66 -20.61 -4.07 -2.63
N ASP A 67 -21.67 -4.78 -2.26
CA ASP A 67 -23.02 -4.21 -2.07
C ASP A 67 -23.28 -3.82 -0.59
N LEU A 68 -22.32 -4.06 0.30
CA LEU A 68 -22.42 -3.70 1.71
C LEU A 68 -22.35 -2.17 1.90
N PRO A 69 -22.92 -1.63 2.98
CA PRO A 69 -22.67 -0.25 3.38
C PRO A 69 -21.17 0.02 3.52
N LEU A 70 -20.70 1.18 3.02
CA LEU A 70 -19.27 1.52 3.03
C LEU A 70 -18.70 1.62 4.44
N GLU A 71 -19.48 2.15 5.39
CA GLU A 71 -19.10 2.22 6.80
C GLU A 71 -18.85 0.83 7.38
N GLU A 72 -19.76 -0.11 7.17
CA GLU A 72 -19.58 -1.51 7.59
C GLU A 72 -18.35 -2.15 6.94
N THR A 73 -18.18 -1.92 5.63
CA THR A 73 -17.06 -2.43 4.83
C THR A 73 -15.72 -1.95 5.42
N PHE A 74 -15.60 -0.65 5.63
CA PHE A 74 -14.37 -0.06 6.15
C PHE A 74 -14.10 -0.47 7.59
N ASP A 75 -15.11 -0.48 8.45
CA ASP A 75 -14.97 -0.92 9.84
C ASP A 75 -14.51 -2.38 9.95
N ARG A 76 -15.03 -3.26 9.09
CA ARG A 76 -14.61 -4.65 9.02
C ARG A 76 -13.13 -4.78 8.64
N MET A 77 -12.71 -4.06 7.59
CA MET A 77 -11.31 -4.07 7.14
C MET A 77 -10.37 -3.45 8.18
N LEU A 78 -10.75 -2.33 8.81
CA LEU A 78 -9.97 -1.68 9.87
C LEU A 78 -9.88 -2.57 11.12
N THR A 79 -10.92 -3.32 11.44
CA THR A 79 -10.90 -4.31 12.53
C THR A 79 -9.86 -5.41 12.23
N THR A 80 -9.84 -5.95 11.01
CA THR A 80 -8.81 -6.90 10.58
C THR A 80 -7.41 -6.26 10.62
N ALA A 81 -7.27 -4.99 10.22
CA ALA A 81 -6.00 -4.29 10.31
C ALA A 81 -5.52 -4.16 11.76
N LYS A 82 -6.39 -3.76 12.69
CA LYS A 82 -6.08 -3.69 14.14
C LYS A 82 -5.60 -5.04 14.68
N GLN A 83 -6.28 -6.13 14.31
CA GLN A 83 -5.87 -7.51 14.67
C GLN A 83 -4.48 -7.88 14.14
N ASN A 84 -4.07 -7.28 13.02
CA ASN A 84 -2.77 -7.48 12.39
C ASN A 84 -1.73 -6.39 12.74
N GLY A 85 -1.92 -5.70 13.88
CA GLY A 85 -0.93 -4.78 14.45
C GLY A 85 -0.88 -3.40 13.80
N TRP A 86 -1.93 -3.00 13.07
CA TRP A 86 -2.09 -1.63 12.58
C TRP A 86 -2.66 -0.75 13.70
N GLY A 87 -2.06 0.42 13.96
CA GLY A 87 -2.24 1.12 15.25
C GLY A 87 -2.79 2.54 15.20
N ASN A 88 -2.28 3.42 14.33
CA ASN A 88 -2.71 4.83 14.34
C ASN A 88 -3.83 5.07 13.33
N GLU A 89 -5.05 5.26 13.81
CA GLU A 89 -6.23 5.56 13.00
C GLU A 89 -6.42 7.07 12.82
N TYR A 90 -6.67 7.49 11.60
CA TYR A 90 -7.17 8.83 11.31
C TYR A 90 -8.21 8.73 10.21
N ALA A 91 -9.38 9.28 10.50
CA ALA A 91 -10.48 9.37 9.57
C ALA A 91 -10.44 10.74 8.88
N ASN A 92 -10.51 10.76 7.55
CA ASN A 92 -10.68 11.99 6.78
C ASN A 92 -12.07 12.00 6.12
N GLY A 93 -13.12 11.85 6.93
CA GLY A 93 -14.50 11.72 6.44
C GLY A 93 -14.85 10.30 5.96
N PRO A 94 -16.14 9.99 5.74
CA PRO A 94 -16.65 8.62 5.53
C PRO A 94 -16.06 7.92 4.31
N GLU A 95 -15.58 8.68 3.33
CA GLU A 95 -15.02 8.17 2.07
C GLU A 95 -13.54 7.77 2.17
N VAL A 96 -12.83 8.21 3.22
CA VAL A 96 -11.39 7.93 3.38
C VAL A 96 -11.04 7.60 4.83
N ARG A 97 -10.41 6.43 5.02
CA ARG A 97 -9.86 5.99 6.31
C ARG A 97 -8.41 5.57 6.11
N PHE A 98 -7.55 5.85 7.08
CA PHE A 98 -6.22 5.28 7.06
C PHE A 98 -5.74 4.80 8.41
N MET A 99 -4.87 3.80 8.36
CA MET A 99 -4.10 3.33 9.50
C MET A 99 -2.63 3.30 9.17
N SER A 100 -1.78 3.44 10.17
CA SER A 100 -0.34 3.28 10.00
C SER A 100 0.27 2.27 10.97
N LYS A 101 1.41 1.74 10.56
CA LYS A 101 2.31 0.96 11.39
C LYS A 101 3.77 1.21 11.00
N ASN A 102 4.67 0.94 11.92
CA ASN A 102 6.11 1.02 11.66
C ASN A 102 6.63 -0.32 11.14
N THR A 103 7.62 -0.26 10.26
CA THR A 103 8.34 -1.43 9.72
C THR A 103 9.84 -1.18 9.78
N SER A 104 10.65 -2.18 9.42
CA SER A 104 12.12 -2.02 9.33
C SER A 104 12.55 -1.04 8.23
N GLU A 105 11.69 -0.77 7.24
CA GLU A 105 11.97 0.11 6.10
C GLU A 105 11.21 1.44 6.19
N GLY A 106 10.70 1.79 7.38
CA GLY A 106 9.99 3.05 7.64
C GLY A 106 8.50 2.88 7.96
N GLY A 107 7.80 4.01 8.04
CA GLY A 107 6.37 4.06 8.33
C GLY A 107 5.53 3.66 7.12
N MET A 108 4.66 2.66 7.30
CA MET A 108 3.72 2.19 6.28
C MET A 108 2.30 2.61 6.65
N ARG A 109 1.49 2.93 5.63
CA ARG A 109 0.09 3.33 5.75
C ARG A 109 -0.79 2.44 4.88
N ILE A 110 -1.97 2.06 5.40
CA ILE A 110 -3.10 1.62 4.59
C ILE A 110 -4.08 2.77 4.41
N ILE A 111 -4.65 2.90 3.22
CA ILE A 111 -5.66 3.90 2.88
C ILE A 111 -6.84 3.15 2.26
N LEU A 112 -7.99 3.22 2.92
CA LEU A 112 -9.27 2.83 2.36
C LEU A 112 -9.91 4.06 1.70
N SER A 113 -10.32 3.95 0.45
CA SER A 113 -10.92 5.08 -0.26
C SER A 113 -11.89 4.66 -1.36
N THR A 114 -12.97 5.43 -1.54
CA THR A 114 -13.84 5.37 -2.72
C THR A 114 -13.21 6.01 -3.96
N THR A 115 -12.10 6.73 -3.81
CA THR A 115 -11.31 7.24 -4.93
C THR A 115 -10.57 6.08 -5.60
N LEU A 116 -10.92 5.77 -6.85
CA LEU A 116 -10.47 4.57 -7.57
C LEU A 116 -9.13 4.73 -8.30
N ILE A 117 -8.19 5.50 -7.72
CA ILE A 117 -6.84 5.67 -8.29
C ILE A 117 -6.18 4.29 -8.45
N ARG A 118 -5.64 3.99 -9.64
CA ARG A 118 -5.01 2.71 -10.02
C ARG A 118 -5.99 1.52 -10.12
N CYS A 119 -7.29 1.78 -10.15
CA CYS A 119 -8.33 0.76 -10.35
C CYS A 119 -9.18 1.04 -11.59
N GLU A 120 -8.75 1.93 -12.48
CA GLU A 120 -9.50 2.39 -13.65
C GLU A 120 -9.83 1.25 -14.63
N GLN A 121 -9.03 0.20 -14.64
CA GLN A 121 -9.26 -1.01 -15.45
C GLN A 121 -10.34 -1.95 -14.89
N TYR A 122 -10.86 -1.69 -13.67
CA TYR A 122 -11.88 -2.49 -13.00
C TYR A 122 -13.18 -1.69 -12.88
N PRO A 123 -14.08 -1.71 -13.89
CA PRO A 123 -15.23 -0.81 -13.97
C PRO A 123 -16.27 -1.04 -12.86
N THR A 124 -16.27 -2.22 -12.23
CA THR A 124 -17.15 -2.57 -11.11
C THR A 124 -16.56 -2.21 -9.75
N ALA A 125 -15.31 -1.73 -9.69
CA ALA A 125 -14.69 -1.34 -8.44
C ALA A 125 -15.43 -0.14 -7.82
N ASN A 126 -15.66 -0.18 -6.51
CA ASN A 126 -16.30 0.92 -5.78
C ASN A 126 -15.50 1.41 -4.57
N PHE A 127 -14.42 0.71 -4.20
CA PHE A 127 -13.39 1.24 -3.29
C PHE A 127 -12.04 0.55 -3.46
N THR A 128 -11.03 1.10 -2.79
CA THR A 128 -9.64 0.63 -2.81
C THR A 128 -9.07 0.43 -1.41
N LEU A 129 -8.10 -0.47 -1.28
CA LEU A 129 -7.17 -0.56 -0.16
C LEU A 129 -5.76 -0.34 -0.70
N THR A 130 -5.14 0.76 -0.32
CA THR A 130 -3.78 1.10 -0.76
C THR A 130 -2.79 1.02 0.38
N PHE A 131 -1.77 0.18 0.23
CA PHE A 131 -0.55 0.18 1.04
C PHE A 131 0.42 1.20 0.44
N THR A 132 1.03 2.03 1.27
CA THR A 132 2.07 2.96 0.82
C THR A 132 3.07 3.23 1.93
N PHE A 133 4.35 3.33 1.57
CA PHE A 133 5.37 3.85 2.48
C PHE A 133 5.31 5.38 2.52
N SER A 134 5.53 5.93 3.71
CA SER A 134 5.64 7.39 3.90
C SER A 134 7.03 7.86 3.43
N TRP A 135 7.10 9.05 2.86
CA TRP A 135 8.36 9.71 2.51
C TRP A 135 9.18 10.09 3.74
#